data_AF-A0A962QPD1-F1
#
_entry.id   AF-A0A962QPD1-F1
#
_cell.length_a   1.000
_cell.length_b   1.000
_cell.length_c   1.000
_cell.angle_alpha   90.00
_cell.angle_beta   90.00
_cell.angle_gamma   90.00
#
_symmetry.space_group_name_H-M   'P 1'
#
loop_
_entity.id
_entity.type
_entity.pdbx_description
1 polymer ?
#
loop_
_entity_poly.entity_id
_entity_poly.type
_entity_poly.pdbx_seq_one_letter_code
_entity_poly.pdbx_strand_id
1 'polypeptide(L)'
;MPHDVSPARLARMLGDTAGCQIDNSTRLLLTFFDSFDWRLHAAGLRLLQVATPLGTVLRLKDAAGSEVVDSIGVVDVPAWPADFPASDLQKKVAGLLEMRVLLPVARVQCEVTDLGVLNEDAKTVVRLQMLRLNCDSAEVSEPRTLWPRLRLVAVKGYEDELAALAARLADEWEWPSA
;
A
#
# COMPACT_ATOMS: atom_id res chain seq x y z
N MET A 1 9.74 -7.98 -6.51
CA MET A 1 11.14 -7.85 -6.06
C MET A 1 11.54 -9.12 -5.31
N PRO A 2 12.76 -9.64 -5.48
CA PRO A 2 13.29 -10.76 -4.69
C PRO A 2 13.28 -10.46 -3.18
N HIS A 3 13.13 -11.51 -2.36
CA HIS A 3 13.03 -11.40 -0.90
C HIS A 3 14.30 -10.90 -0.21
N ASP A 4 15.47 -11.08 -0.84
CA ASP A 4 16.79 -10.79 -0.30
C ASP A 4 17.32 -9.38 -0.63
N VAL A 5 16.51 -8.57 -1.33
CA VAL A 5 16.88 -7.19 -1.66
C VAL A 5 16.55 -6.26 -0.50
N SER A 6 17.59 -5.82 0.21
CA SER A 6 17.49 -4.80 1.26
C SER A 6 17.55 -3.38 0.67
N PRO A 7 17.14 -2.33 1.41
CA PRO A 7 17.26 -0.94 0.95
C PRO A 7 18.69 -0.57 0.55
N ALA A 8 19.69 -0.98 1.33
CA ALA A 8 21.11 -0.74 1.04
C ALA A 8 21.61 -1.52 -0.18
N ARG A 9 21.07 -2.72 -0.44
CA ARG A 9 21.38 -3.47 -1.65
C ARG A 9 20.74 -2.80 -2.87
N LEU A 10 19.47 -2.41 -2.77
CA LEU A 10 18.78 -1.68 -3.84
C LEU A 10 19.51 -0.37 -4.17
N ALA A 11 19.86 0.43 -3.17
CA ALA A 11 20.59 1.68 -3.37
C ALA A 11 21.92 1.47 -4.13
N ARG A 12 22.66 0.40 -3.82
CA ARG A 12 23.88 0.02 -4.55
C ARG A 12 23.59 -0.42 -5.98
N MET A 13 22.55 -1.22 -6.19
CA MET A 13 22.16 -1.67 -7.54
C MET A 13 21.71 -0.52 -8.43
N LEU A 14 21.17 0.56 -7.86
CA LEU A 14 20.76 1.75 -8.60
C LEU A 14 21.93 2.70 -8.91
N GLY A 15 23.06 2.55 -8.22
CA GLY A 15 24.10 3.55 -8.03
C GLY A 15 25.17 3.71 -9.11
N ASP A 16 25.08 3.06 -10.26
CA ASP A 16 26.14 3.17 -11.28
C ASP A 16 26.14 4.51 -12.04
N THR A 17 25.04 5.28 -12.03
CA THR A 17 24.93 6.61 -12.66
C THR A 17 24.12 7.65 -11.88
N ALA A 18 23.30 7.21 -10.92
CA ALA A 18 22.40 8.04 -10.11
C ALA A 18 22.52 7.61 -8.66
N GLY A 19 22.95 8.52 -7.77
CA GLY A 19 23.04 8.21 -6.34
C GLY A 19 21.66 7.85 -5.78
N CYS A 20 21.60 6.92 -4.81
CA CYS A 20 20.36 6.59 -4.12
C CYS A 20 20.49 6.93 -2.63
N GLN A 21 19.60 7.81 -2.16
CA GLN A 21 19.50 8.18 -0.76
C GLN A 21 18.42 7.34 -0.08
N ILE A 22 18.75 6.71 1.06
CA ILE A 22 17.78 6.04 1.91
C ILE A 22 17.33 7.04 2.97
N ASP A 23 16.01 7.21 3.09
CA ASP A 23 15.41 8.09 4.08
C ASP A 23 14.91 7.26 5.28
N ASN A 24 13.75 7.64 5.83
CA ASN A 24 13.19 7.01 7.01
C ASN A 24 12.41 5.74 6.67
N SER A 25 12.28 4.88 7.69
CA SER A 25 11.36 3.76 7.66
C SER A 25 10.18 4.03 8.56
N THR A 26 8.97 3.87 8.02
CA THR A 26 7.71 4.03 8.75
C THR A 26 6.98 2.71 8.82
N ARG A 27 6.42 2.40 9.99
CA ARG A 27 5.51 1.26 10.16
C ARG A 27 4.06 1.73 10.05
N LEU A 28 3.27 0.95 9.32
CA LEU A 28 1.83 1.12 9.23
C LEU A 28 1.13 -0.22 9.36
N LEU A 29 -0.10 -0.18 9.84
CA LEU A 29 -0.99 -1.35 9.91
C LEU A 29 -2.12 -1.17 8.92
N LEU A 30 -2.33 -2.20 8.10
CA LEU A 30 -3.50 -2.32 7.24
C LEU A 30 -4.44 -3.35 7.85
N THR A 31 -5.71 -3.01 8.02
CA THR A 31 -6.75 -3.99 8.36
C THR A 31 -7.77 -4.01 7.24
N PHE A 32 -7.94 -5.16 6.59
CA PHE A 32 -8.96 -5.37 5.57
C PHE A 32 -10.25 -5.83 6.21
N PHE A 33 -11.36 -5.34 5.68
CA PHE A 33 -12.67 -5.55 6.23
C PHE A 33 -13.67 -6.04 5.17
N ASP A 34 -14.52 -6.97 5.56
CA ASP A 34 -15.68 -7.41 4.77
C ASP A 34 -16.77 -7.97 5.69
N SER A 35 -17.91 -8.39 5.15
CA SER A 35 -18.88 -9.22 5.86
C SER A 35 -18.46 -10.69 5.87
N PHE A 36 -19.11 -11.50 6.70
CA PHE A 36 -18.86 -12.96 6.77
C PHE A 36 -19.09 -13.67 5.41
N ASP A 37 -19.94 -13.11 4.55
CA ASP A 37 -20.27 -13.59 3.21
C ASP A 37 -19.60 -12.77 2.08
N TRP A 38 -18.57 -11.98 2.40
CA TRP A 38 -17.67 -11.31 1.45
C TRP A 38 -18.38 -10.37 0.45
N ARG A 39 -19.36 -9.60 0.91
CA ARG A 39 -20.19 -8.75 0.04
C ARG A 39 -19.44 -7.59 -0.60
N LEU A 40 -18.47 -6.98 0.09
CA LEU A 40 -17.68 -5.89 -0.52
C LEU A 40 -16.80 -6.44 -1.64
N HIS A 41 -16.15 -7.57 -1.38
CA HIS A 41 -15.37 -8.27 -2.39
C HIS A 41 -16.22 -8.67 -3.60
N ALA A 42 -17.41 -9.23 -3.39
CA ALA A 42 -18.35 -9.59 -4.46
C ALA A 42 -18.79 -8.37 -5.30
N ALA A 43 -18.84 -7.18 -4.69
CA ALA A 43 -19.10 -5.91 -5.37
C ALA A 43 -17.86 -5.29 -6.05
N GLY A 44 -16.71 -5.98 -6.03
CA GLY A 44 -15.47 -5.49 -6.60
C GLY A 44 -14.84 -4.36 -5.79
N LEU A 45 -15.04 -4.35 -4.47
CA LEU A 45 -14.54 -3.31 -3.57
C LEU A 45 -13.70 -3.91 -2.46
N ARG A 46 -12.80 -3.09 -1.92
CA ARG A 46 -11.98 -3.41 -0.74
C ARG A 46 -12.03 -2.26 0.24
N LEU A 47 -12.54 -2.53 1.44
CA LEU A 47 -12.47 -1.59 2.54
C LEU A 47 -11.27 -1.93 3.40
N LEU A 48 -10.42 -0.94 3.67
CA LEU A 48 -9.26 -1.11 4.52
C LEU A 48 -9.06 0.09 5.44
N GLN A 49 -8.70 -0.19 6.68
CA GLN A 49 -8.14 0.80 7.59
C GLN A 49 -6.63 0.89 7.33
N VAL A 50 -6.12 2.11 7.24
CA VAL A 50 -4.70 2.43 7.20
C VAL A 50 -4.37 3.21 8.47
N ALA A 51 -3.69 2.55 9.40
CA ALA A 51 -3.24 3.15 10.64
C ALA A 51 -1.75 3.51 10.56
N THR A 52 -1.43 4.77 10.84
CA THR A 52 -0.08 5.34 10.83
C THR A 52 0.16 6.11 12.13
N PRO A 53 1.41 6.47 12.47
CA PRO A 53 1.69 7.33 13.63
C PRO A 53 0.99 8.70 13.59
N LEU A 54 0.62 9.19 12.40
CA LEU A 54 -0.05 10.48 12.20
C LEU A 54 -1.58 10.38 12.30
N GLY A 55 -2.13 9.17 12.36
CA GLY A 55 -3.56 8.93 12.43
C GLY A 55 -4.02 7.77 11.56
N THR A 56 -5.34 7.58 11.59
CA THR A 56 -6.03 6.43 11.01
C THR A 56 -7.05 6.90 9.98
N VAL A 57 -7.06 6.25 8.83
CA VAL A 57 -8.05 6.49 7.77
C VAL A 57 -8.68 5.19 7.34
N LEU A 58 -9.97 5.23 7.05
CA LEU A 58 -10.68 4.16 6.36
C LEU A 58 -10.72 4.51 4.87
N ARG A 59 -10.30 3.58 4.01
CA ARG A 59 -10.25 3.76 2.56
C ARG A 59 -11.07 2.70 1.87
N LEU A 60 -11.88 3.11 0.92
CA LEU A 60 -12.56 2.23 -0.02
C LEU A 60 -11.79 2.24 -1.33
N LYS A 61 -11.45 1.06 -1.82
CA LYS A 61 -10.74 0.86 -3.08
C LYS A 61 -11.52 -0.05 -4.01
N ASP A 62 -11.16 0.00 -5.28
CA ASP A 62 -11.58 -0.97 -6.29
C ASP A 62 -10.96 -2.38 -6.08
N ALA A 63 -11.43 -3.32 -6.89
CA ALA A 63 -10.95 -4.71 -6.94
C ALA A 63 -9.51 -4.85 -7.44
N ALA A 64 -8.94 -3.84 -8.09
CA ALA A 64 -7.52 -3.82 -8.42
C ALA A 64 -6.68 -3.29 -7.25
N GLY A 65 -7.27 -2.50 -6.35
CA GLY A 65 -6.59 -1.83 -5.24
C GLY A 65 -5.79 -0.60 -5.67
N SER A 66 -5.89 -0.21 -6.95
CA SER A 66 -5.20 0.90 -7.60
C SER A 66 -5.88 2.22 -7.34
N GLU A 67 -7.21 2.27 -7.43
CA GLU A 67 -7.97 3.51 -7.30
C GLU A 67 -8.54 3.65 -5.89
N VAL A 68 -8.35 4.83 -5.30
CA VAL A 68 -9.06 5.21 -4.07
C VAL A 68 -10.41 5.75 -4.48
N VAL A 69 -11.46 4.99 -4.20
CA VAL A 69 -12.84 5.37 -4.49
C VAL A 69 -13.31 6.43 -3.50
N ASP A 70 -12.98 6.27 -2.21
CA ASP A 70 -13.29 7.23 -1.15
C ASP A 70 -12.41 6.99 0.09
N SER A 71 -12.32 7.98 0.98
CA SER A 71 -11.63 7.85 2.26
C SER A 71 -12.15 8.80 3.34
N ILE A 72 -12.19 8.32 4.58
CA ILE A 72 -12.57 9.12 5.75
C ILE A 72 -11.57 8.93 6.89
N GLY A 73 -11.32 9.99 7.67
CA GLY A 73 -10.57 9.90 8.93
C GLY A 73 -11.43 9.27 10.02
N VAL A 74 -10.85 8.36 10.80
CA VAL A 74 -11.55 7.68 11.90
C VAL A 74 -10.64 7.56 13.11
N VAL A 75 -11.21 7.60 14.31
CA VAL A 75 -10.49 7.28 15.55
C VAL A 75 -10.41 5.76 15.70
N ASP A 76 -11.56 5.11 15.59
CA ASP A 76 -11.72 3.65 15.54
C ASP A 76 -12.70 3.28 14.42
N VAL A 77 -12.68 2.01 13.99
CA VAL A 77 -13.61 1.50 12.98
C VAL A 77 -14.82 0.86 13.69
N PRO A 78 -16.02 1.44 13.58
CA PRO A 78 -17.24 0.83 14.12
C PRO A 78 -17.52 -0.54 13.49
N ALA A 79 -18.11 -1.45 14.26
CA ALA A 79 -18.54 -2.74 13.74
C ALA A 79 -19.67 -2.62 12.71
N TRP A 80 -20.52 -1.59 12.82
CA TRP A 80 -21.62 -1.35 11.89
C TRP A 80 -21.27 -0.21 10.93
N PRO A 81 -21.38 -0.42 9.61
CA PRO A 81 -21.11 0.63 8.63
C PRO A 81 -21.98 1.88 8.80
N ALA A 82 -23.21 1.72 9.31
CA ALA A 82 -24.12 2.82 9.57
C ALA A 82 -23.58 3.81 10.62
N ASP A 83 -22.68 3.36 11.50
CA ASP A 83 -22.09 4.17 12.56
C ASP A 83 -20.83 4.93 12.10
N PHE A 84 -20.41 4.78 10.84
CA PHE A 84 -19.30 5.58 10.31
C PHE A 84 -19.68 7.07 10.26
N PRO A 85 -18.69 7.98 10.31
CA PRO A 85 -18.92 9.39 10.01
C PRO A 85 -19.73 9.56 8.72
N ALA A 86 -20.77 10.40 8.78
CA ALA A 86 -21.65 10.65 7.65
C ALA A 86 -20.86 11.07 6.41
N SER A 87 -20.89 10.23 5.38
CA SER A 87 -20.03 10.33 4.19
C SER A 87 -20.60 9.47 3.05
N ASP A 88 -20.09 9.65 1.83
CA ASP A 88 -20.48 8.80 0.71
C ASP A 88 -19.92 7.38 0.87
N LEU A 89 -18.73 7.23 1.47
CA LEU A 89 -18.20 5.95 1.95
C LEU A 89 -19.20 5.24 2.88
N GLN A 90 -19.71 5.92 3.92
CA GLN A 90 -20.70 5.34 4.83
C GLN A 90 -21.93 4.85 4.07
N LYS A 91 -22.55 5.69 3.24
CA LYS A 91 -23.74 5.32 2.44
C LYS A 91 -23.47 4.11 1.56
N LYS A 92 -22.33 4.07 0.90
CA LYS A 92 -21.96 3.00 -0.04
C LYS A 92 -21.72 1.68 0.68
N VAL A 93 -20.93 1.69 1.75
CA VAL A 93 -20.63 0.48 2.52
C VAL A 93 -21.88 -0.03 3.26
N ALA A 94 -22.64 0.86 3.90
CA ALA A 94 -23.90 0.49 4.58
C ALA A 94 -24.95 -0.05 3.61
N GLY A 95 -25.07 0.53 2.42
CA GLY A 95 -25.99 0.04 1.39
C GLY A 95 -25.65 -1.38 0.89
N LEU A 96 -24.36 -1.71 0.79
CA LEU A 96 -23.92 -3.05 0.36
C LEU A 96 -24.04 -4.09 1.49
N LEU A 97 -23.72 -3.70 2.72
CA LEU A 97 -23.69 -4.62 3.86
C LEU A 97 -25.05 -4.80 4.54
N GLU A 98 -25.97 -3.84 4.40
CA GLU A 98 -27.29 -3.85 5.03
C GLU A 98 -27.15 -4.11 6.55
N MET A 99 -27.73 -5.20 7.06
CA MET A 99 -27.70 -5.61 8.47
C MET A 99 -26.47 -6.47 8.84
N ARG A 100 -25.37 -6.39 8.07
CA ARG A 100 -24.15 -7.16 8.33
C ARG A 100 -23.10 -6.32 9.03
N VAL A 101 -22.46 -6.93 10.03
CA VAL A 101 -21.29 -6.36 10.69
C VAL A 101 -20.07 -6.44 9.78
N LEU A 102 -19.21 -5.45 9.96
CA LEU A 102 -17.89 -5.39 9.39
C LEU A 102 -16.92 -6.24 10.22
N LEU A 103 -16.29 -7.23 9.59
CA LEU A 103 -15.33 -8.13 10.22
C LEU A 103 -13.92 -7.87 9.71
N PRO A 104 -12.90 -7.83 10.59
CA PRO A 104 -11.51 -7.80 10.15
C PRO A 104 -11.16 -9.16 9.53
N VAL A 105 -10.91 -9.19 8.22
CA VAL A 105 -10.60 -10.43 7.49
C VAL A 105 -9.10 -10.68 7.38
N ALA A 106 -8.29 -9.62 7.33
CA ALA A 106 -6.84 -9.72 7.31
C ALA A 106 -6.18 -8.48 7.92
N ARG A 107 -5.04 -8.68 8.56
CA ARG A 107 -4.17 -7.61 9.07
C ARG A 107 -2.81 -7.73 8.42
N VAL A 108 -2.32 -6.64 7.85
CA VAL A 108 -1.00 -6.57 7.23
C VAL A 108 -0.17 -5.53 7.94
N GLN A 109 0.87 -5.99 8.62
CA GLN A 109 1.92 -5.13 9.16
C GLN A 109 2.86 -4.79 8.02
N CYS A 110 3.05 -3.49 7.79
CA CYS A 110 3.87 -2.98 6.71
C CYS A 110 4.99 -2.12 7.28
N GLU A 111 6.20 -2.38 6.84
CA GLU A 111 7.33 -1.48 6.99
C GLU A 111 7.62 -0.87 5.62
N VAL A 112 7.58 0.45 5.54
CA VAL A 112 7.85 1.22 4.33
C VAL A 112 9.15 1.96 4.53
N THR A 113 10.17 1.64 3.74
CA THR A 113 11.40 2.42 3.66
C THR A 113 11.34 3.31 2.43
N ASP A 114 11.42 4.63 2.62
CA ASP A 114 11.45 5.59 1.52
C ASP A 114 12.91 5.75 1.02
N LEU A 115 13.07 5.86 -0.31
CA LEU A 115 14.35 6.15 -0.95
C LEU A 115 14.17 7.20 -2.05
N GLY A 116 15.20 8.02 -2.28
CA GLY A 116 15.28 8.96 -3.39
C GLY A 116 16.36 8.56 -4.38
N VAL A 117 16.00 8.45 -5.66
CA VAL A 117 16.97 8.37 -6.77
C VAL A 117 17.35 9.79 -7.16
N LEU A 118 18.65 10.08 -7.16
CA LEU A 118 19.22 11.41 -7.37
C LEU A 118 19.81 11.54 -8.78
N ASN A 119 19.66 12.69 -9.42
CA ASN A 119 20.42 13.03 -10.62
C ASN A 119 21.80 13.62 -10.28
N GLU A 120 22.53 14.04 -11.31
CA GLU A 120 23.87 14.65 -11.20
C GLU A 120 23.87 15.96 -10.37
N ASP A 121 22.75 16.69 -10.35
CA ASP A 121 22.55 17.88 -9.51
C ASP A 121 22.21 17.53 -8.04
N ALA A 122 22.22 16.24 -7.67
CA ALA A 122 21.74 15.73 -6.38
C ALA A 122 20.25 16.01 -6.08
N LYS A 123 19.42 16.20 -7.12
CA LYS A 123 17.97 16.35 -6.98
C LYS A 123 17.28 14.98 -7.05
N THR A 124 16.29 14.75 -6.20
CA THR A 124 15.45 13.56 -6.28
C THR A 124 14.57 13.59 -7.54
N VAL A 125 14.82 12.67 -8.46
CA VAL A 125 14.08 12.51 -9.72
C VAL A 125 13.03 11.40 -9.63
N VAL A 126 13.27 10.37 -8.82
CA VAL A 126 12.28 9.32 -8.54
C VAL A 126 12.24 9.03 -7.06
N ARG A 127 11.03 8.90 -6.49
CA ARG A 127 10.83 8.41 -5.13
C ARG A 127 10.48 6.93 -5.18
N LEU A 128 11.14 6.15 -4.34
CA LEU A 128 10.91 4.73 -4.18
C LEU A 128 10.35 4.45 -2.79
N GLN A 129 9.41 3.52 -2.70
CA GLN A 129 8.96 2.97 -1.44
C GLN A 129 9.18 1.47 -1.45
N MET A 130 10.03 0.98 -0.57
CA MET A 130 10.23 -0.45 -0.36
C MET A 130 9.28 -0.92 0.75
N LEU A 131 8.35 -1.80 0.40
CA LEU A 131 7.36 -2.36 1.33
C LEU A 131 7.76 -3.77 1.71
N ARG A 132 8.00 -3.99 3.01
CA ARG A 132 8.05 -5.32 3.63
C ARG A 132 6.76 -5.56 4.38
N LEU A 133 6.15 -6.72 4.14
CA LEU A 133 4.76 -6.99 4.52
C LEU A 133 4.68 -8.34 5.24
N ASN A 134 4.05 -8.36 6.40
CA ASN A 134 3.66 -9.58 7.10
C ASN A 134 2.15 -9.59 7.29
N CYS A 135 1.51 -10.68 6.89
CA CYS A 135 0.07 -10.85 6.92
C CYS A 135 -0.32 -11.83 8.02
N ASP A 136 -1.32 -11.44 8.81
CA ASP A 136 -1.99 -12.25 9.80
C ASP A 136 -3.50 -12.24 9.52
N SER A 137 -4.16 -13.38 9.65
CA SER A 137 -5.59 -13.53 9.40
C SER A 137 -6.12 -14.74 10.15
N ALA A 138 -7.39 -14.70 10.55
CA ALA A 138 -8.01 -15.78 11.32
C ALA A 138 -7.98 -17.16 10.64
N GLU A 139 -7.85 -17.21 9.30
CA GLU A 139 -7.80 -18.44 8.52
C GLU A 139 -6.40 -19.05 8.39
N VAL A 140 -5.36 -18.37 8.90
CA VAL A 140 -3.97 -18.83 8.79
C VAL A 140 -3.40 -19.09 10.18
N SER A 141 -2.77 -20.25 10.38
CA SER A 141 -2.24 -20.68 11.68
C SER A 141 -1.07 -19.84 12.19
N GLU A 142 -0.28 -19.25 11.28
CA GLU A 142 0.90 -18.45 11.59
C GLU A 142 1.02 -17.25 10.63
N PRO A 143 1.53 -16.10 11.09
CA PRO A 143 1.78 -14.95 10.23
C PRO A 143 2.66 -15.30 9.03
N ARG A 144 2.29 -14.83 7.85
CA ARG A 144 3.02 -15.08 6.60
C ARG A 144 3.73 -13.83 6.11
N THR A 145 5.01 -13.95 5.79
CA THR A 145 5.72 -12.92 5.04
C THR A 145 5.24 -12.91 3.59
N LEU A 146 4.74 -11.75 3.15
CA LEU A 146 4.33 -11.56 1.76
C LEU A 146 5.54 -11.16 0.91
N TRP A 147 5.44 -11.32 -0.41
CA TRP A 147 6.46 -10.80 -1.32
C TRP A 147 6.66 -9.29 -1.12
N PRO A 148 7.91 -8.83 -0.98
CA PRO A 148 8.18 -7.42 -0.84
C PRO A 148 7.88 -6.70 -2.15
N ARG A 149 7.40 -5.46 -2.02
CA ARG A 149 7.02 -4.62 -3.16
C ARG A 149 7.92 -3.40 -3.22
N LEU A 150 8.31 -3.02 -4.43
CA LEU A 150 8.90 -1.72 -4.68
C LEU A 150 7.85 -0.88 -5.40
N ARG A 151 7.49 0.26 -4.83
CA ARG A 151 6.60 1.24 -5.46
C ARG A 151 7.44 2.40 -5.98
N LEU A 152 7.26 2.72 -7.25
CA LEU A 152 7.82 3.90 -7.88
C LEU A 152 6.79 5.03 -7.80
N VAL A 153 7.23 6.21 -7.36
CA VAL A 153 6.41 7.40 -7.18
C VAL A 153 7.02 8.53 -7.99
N ALA A 154 6.24 9.07 -8.92
CA ALA A 154 6.64 10.17 -9.79
C ALA A 154 7.00 11.41 -8.97
N VAL A 155 8.08 12.09 -9.36
CA VAL A 155 8.33 13.48 -9.01
C VAL A 155 7.87 14.32 -10.18
N LYS A 156 7.09 15.38 -9.91
CA LYS A 156 6.54 16.25 -10.95
C LYS A 156 7.65 16.80 -11.85
N GLY A 157 7.54 16.58 -13.15
CA GLY A 157 8.53 17.03 -14.14
C GLY A 157 9.69 16.07 -14.36
N TYR A 158 9.66 14.88 -13.76
CA TYR A 158 10.64 13.79 -13.93
C TYR A 158 9.95 12.46 -14.29
N GLU A 159 8.87 12.54 -15.06
CA GLU A 159 8.10 11.37 -15.49
C GLU A 159 8.91 10.46 -16.44
N ASP A 160 9.82 11.02 -17.22
CA ASP A 160 10.69 10.27 -18.13
C ASP A 160 11.72 9.44 -17.35
N GLU A 161 12.29 9.98 -16.27
CA GLU A 161 13.20 9.25 -15.38
C GLU A 161 12.50 8.12 -14.64
N LEU A 162 11.23 8.33 -14.24
CA LEU A 162 10.39 7.28 -13.68
C LEU A 162 10.20 6.13 -14.68
N ALA A 163 9.84 6.47 -15.93
CA ALA A 163 9.62 5.49 -16.98
C ALA A 163 10.91 4.73 -17.33
N ALA A 164 12.03 5.43 -17.44
CA ALA A 164 13.34 4.84 -17.68
C ALA A 164 13.75 3.88 -16.55
N LEU A 165 13.53 4.28 -15.30
CA LEU A 165 13.81 3.41 -14.16
C LEU A 165 12.89 2.19 -14.13
N ALA A 166 11.60 2.36 -14.41
CA ALA A 166 10.64 1.26 -14.47
C ALA A 166 11.04 0.23 -15.55
N ALA A 167 11.41 0.70 -16.75
CA ALA A 167 11.92 -0.14 -17.83
C ALA A 167 13.19 -0.88 -17.40
N ARG A 168 14.16 -0.17 -16.79
CA ARG A 168 15.40 -0.79 -16.29
C ARG A 168 15.13 -1.93 -15.31
N LEU A 169 14.22 -1.71 -14.35
CA LEU A 169 13.86 -2.74 -13.36
C LEU A 169 13.18 -3.96 -14.00
N ALA A 170 12.35 -3.74 -15.03
CA ALA A 170 11.67 -4.82 -15.74
C ALA A 170 12.63 -5.59 -16.66
N ASP A 171 13.44 -4.88 -17.44
CA ASP A 171 14.24 -5.46 -18.53
C ASP A 171 15.57 -6.03 -18.02
N GLU A 172 16.25 -5.34 -17.10
CA GLU A 172 17.55 -5.79 -16.60
C GLU A 172 17.41 -6.78 -15.44
N TRP A 173 16.38 -6.62 -14.59
CA TRP A 173 16.25 -7.41 -13.36
C TRP A 173 15.04 -8.34 -13.37
N GLU A 174 14.23 -8.36 -14.43
CA GLU A 174 13.04 -9.22 -14.59
C GLU A 174 12.03 -9.04 -13.44
N TRP A 175 11.92 -7.84 -12.87
CA TRP A 175 10.96 -7.60 -11.81
C TRP A 175 9.56 -7.47 -12.39
N PRO A 176 8.58 -8.28 -11.93
CA PRO A 176 7.24 -8.23 -12.48
C PRO A 176 6.61 -6.87 -12.18
N SER A 177 6.12 -6.21 -13.24
CA SER A 177 5.20 -5.08 -13.13
C SER A 177 3.81 -5.60 -12.77
N ALA A 178 3.19 -5.00 -11.76
CA ALA A 178 1.82 -5.31 -11.34
C ALA A 178 0.81 -4.34 -11.94
#